data_AF-A0A7K3E1L8-F1
#
_entry.id   AF-A0A7K3E1L8-F1
#
_cell.length_a   1.000
_cell.length_b   1.000
_cell.length_c   1.000
_cell.angle_alpha   90.00
_cell.angle_beta   90.00
_cell.angle_gamma   90.00
#
_symmetry.space_group_name_H-M   'P 1'
#
loop_
_entity.id
_entity.type
_entity.pdbx_description
1 polymer ?
#
loop_
_entity_poly.entity_id
_entity_poly.type
_entity_poly.pdbx_seq_one_letter_code
_entity_poly.pdbx_strand_id
1 'polypeptide(L)'
;MSQIPDRVWTDEDWDRIQRGYRARDMDEKWNVFVEGDVLFMHRSWTGRGVYEVSFAPAAGRGRRIASAVVEADGERYRSRGDEYDCLMMELIISAIVLGEPAAELRAGLVELTARASGKKDLPSGVVQHSVLGLRSGS
;
A
#
# COMPACT_ATOMS: atom_id res chain seq x y z
N MET A 1 6.49 -2.85 -12.74
CA MET A 1 6.77 -4.02 -11.87
C MET A 1 6.16 -5.28 -12.47
N SER A 2 6.66 -6.46 -12.08
CA SER A 2 6.25 -7.77 -12.60
C SER A 2 5.28 -8.54 -11.70
N GLN A 3 5.18 -8.15 -10.43
CA GLN A 3 4.26 -8.74 -9.46
C GLN A 3 3.22 -7.70 -9.04
N ILE A 4 1.97 -8.11 -8.86
CA ILE A 4 0.88 -7.28 -8.34
C ILE A 4 0.01 -8.11 -7.40
N PRO A 5 -0.73 -7.49 -6.46
CA PRO A 5 -1.66 -8.21 -5.62
C PRO A 5 -2.72 -8.96 -6.42
N ASP A 6 -2.96 -10.21 -6.06
CA ASP A 6 -3.99 -11.05 -6.69
C ASP A 6 -5.37 -10.90 -6.03
N ARG A 7 -5.47 -10.08 -4.98
CA ARG A 7 -6.72 -9.85 -4.24
C ARG A 7 -7.81 -9.24 -5.14
N VAL A 8 -9.03 -9.76 -4.99
CA VAL A 8 -10.24 -9.14 -5.52
C VAL A 8 -10.93 -8.38 -4.39
N TRP A 9 -11.15 -7.08 -4.59
CA TRP A 9 -11.92 -6.23 -3.70
C TRP A 9 -13.38 -6.21 -4.15
N THR A 10 -14.30 -6.29 -3.20
CA THR A 10 -15.73 -6.23 -3.49
C THR A 10 -16.13 -4.87 -4.07
N ASP A 11 -17.34 -4.76 -4.61
CA ASP A 11 -17.85 -3.46 -5.08
C ASP A 11 -17.94 -2.46 -3.91
N GLU A 12 -18.29 -2.91 -2.70
CA GLU A 12 -18.32 -2.08 -1.48
C GLU A 12 -16.92 -1.63 -1.05
N ASP A 13 -15.92 -2.52 -1.15
CA ASP A 13 -14.52 -2.16 -0.91
C ASP A 13 -14.07 -1.13 -1.95
N TRP A 14 -14.43 -1.31 -3.21
CA TRP A 14 -14.09 -0.37 -4.27
C TRP A 14 -14.68 1.01 -4.02
N ASP A 15 -15.95 1.10 -3.60
CA ASP A 15 -16.57 2.38 -3.24
C ASP A 15 -15.81 3.09 -2.11
N ARG A 16 -15.25 2.34 -1.17
CA ARG A 16 -14.38 2.88 -0.10
C ARG A 16 -13.03 3.30 -0.63
N ILE A 17 -12.43 2.50 -1.52
CA ILE A 17 -11.15 2.80 -2.17
C ILE A 17 -11.24 4.09 -2.99
N GLN A 18 -12.34 4.30 -3.71
CA GLN A 18 -12.58 5.51 -4.50
C GLN A 18 -12.67 6.78 -3.64
N ARG A 19 -13.10 6.68 -2.37
CA ARG A 19 -13.07 7.82 -1.43
C ARG A 19 -11.66 8.15 -0.95
N GLY A 20 -10.71 7.24 -1.14
CA GLY A 20 -9.31 7.43 -0.80
C GLY A 20 -9.06 7.55 0.71
N TYR A 21 -7.89 8.08 1.03
CA TYR A 21 -7.47 8.36 2.39
C TYR A 21 -6.61 9.63 2.42
N ARG A 22 -6.93 10.56 3.33
CA ARG A 22 -6.16 11.79 3.53
C ARG A 22 -5.48 11.76 4.89
N ALA A 23 -4.15 11.80 4.88
CA ALA A 23 -3.33 11.88 6.07
C ALA A 23 -3.66 13.14 6.90
N ARG A 24 -3.81 12.98 8.22
CA ARG A 24 -4.15 14.06 9.16
C ARG A 24 -2.97 14.60 9.96
N ASP A 25 -1.96 13.77 10.20
CA ASP A 25 -0.77 14.13 10.96
C ASP A 25 0.48 13.39 10.44
N MET A 26 1.59 13.52 11.17
CA MET A 26 2.89 12.97 10.78
C MET A 26 3.01 11.44 10.94
N ASP A 27 2.16 10.81 11.75
CA ASP A 27 2.14 9.37 11.92
C ASP A 27 1.42 8.67 10.76
N GLU A 28 0.56 9.42 10.04
CA GLU A 28 -0.12 8.96 8.84
C GLU A 28 0.72 9.22 7.59
N LYS A 29 1.18 8.15 6.95
CA LYS A 29 2.28 8.22 5.98
C LYS A 29 1.84 8.29 4.52
N TRP A 30 0.55 8.11 4.26
CA TRP A 30 0.00 7.95 2.92
C TRP A 30 -1.17 8.89 2.68
N ASN A 31 -1.13 9.59 1.56
CA ASN A 31 -2.31 10.14 0.91
C ASN A 31 -2.67 9.21 -0.24
N VAL A 32 -3.94 8.83 -0.33
CA VAL A 32 -4.45 7.91 -1.34
C VAL A 32 -5.68 8.54 -1.99
N PHE A 33 -5.71 8.56 -3.32
CA PHE A 33 -6.84 9.09 -4.08
C PHE A 33 -6.99 8.34 -5.40
N VAL A 34 -8.17 8.43 -6.02
CA VAL A 34 -8.49 7.74 -7.28
C VAL A 34 -8.87 8.76 -8.34
N GLU A 35 -8.33 8.58 -9.54
CA GLU A 35 -8.80 9.24 -10.76
C GLU A 35 -9.20 8.18 -11.79
N GLY A 36 -10.48 8.14 -12.15
CA GLY A 36 -11.02 7.07 -12.99
C GLY A 36 -10.88 5.70 -12.32
N ASP A 37 -10.09 4.81 -12.94
CA ASP A 37 -9.78 3.46 -12.44
C ASP A 37 -8.33 3.36 -11.90
N VAL A 38 -7.64 4.48 -11.71
CA VAL A 38 -6.26 4.52 -11.23
C VAL A 38 -6.20 5.06 -9.81
N LEU A 39 -5.62 4.27 -8.91
CA LEU A 39 -5.35 4.61 -7.52
C LEU A 39 -3.92 5.12 -7.38
N PHE A 40 -3.77 6.31 -6.81
CA PHE A 40 -2.49 6.95 -6.55
C PHE A 40 -2.15 6.87 -5.06
N MET A 41 -0.93 6.46 -4.74
CA MET A 41 -0.43 6.39 -3.35
C MET A 41 0.79 7.30 -3.19
N HIS A 42 0.63 8.35 -2.41
CA HIS A 42 1.64 9.38 -2.21
C HIS A 42 2.12 9.39 -0.78
N ARG A 43 3.41 9.70 -0.56
CA ARG A 43 3.92 9.99 0.78
C ARG A 43 3.30 11.29 1.28
N SER A 44 2.68 11.24 2.46
CA SER A 44 1.92 12.37 3.00
C SER A 44 2.75 13.63 3.21
N TRP A 45 3.98 13.47 3.69
CA TRP A 45 4.85 14.58 4.04
C TRP A 45 5.51 15.28 2.84
N THR A 46 5.95 14.51 1.84
CA THR A 46 6.67 15.05 0.68
C THR A 46 5.78 15.26 -0.53
N GLY A 47 4.58 14.70 -0.53
CA GLY A 47 3.67 14.69 -1.68
C GLY A 47 4.13 13.81 -2.85
N ARG A 48 5.27 13.12 -2.74
CA ARG A 48 5.83 12.28 -3.81
C ARG A 48 4.95 11.06 -4.05
N GLY A 49 4.55 10.83 -5.29
CA GLY A 49 3.90 9.60 -5.73
C GLY A 49 4.86 8.43 -5.64
N VAL A 50 4.38 7.30 -5.11
CA VAL A 50 5.16 6.05 -5.00
C VAL A 50 4.57 4.98 -5.89
N TYR A 51 3.24 4.85 -5.88
CA TYR A 51 2.52 3.84 -6.64
C TYR A 51 1.39 4.47 -7.45
N GLU A 52 1.27 4.02 -8.69
CA GLU A 52 0.10 4.21 -9.55
C GLU A 52 -0.46 2.83 -9.87
N VAL A 53 -1.72 2.59 -9.51
CA VAL A 53 -2.31 1.24 -9.52
C VAL A 53 -3.60 1.26 -10.32
N SER A 54 -3.60 0.59 -11.47
CA SER A 54 -4.76 0.50 -12.36
C SER A 54 -5.64 -0.68 -11.96
N PHE A 55 -6.92 -0.42 -11.74
CA PHE A 55 -7.93 -1.44 -11.45
C PHE A 55 -8.71 -1.84 -12.71
N ALA A 56 -9.16 -3.08 -12.74
CA ALA A 56 -10.12 -3.56 -13.73
C ALA A 56 -11.20 -4.43 -13.05
N PRO A 57 -12.38 -4.56 -13.67
CA PRO A 57 -13.36 -5.56 -13.25
C PRO A 57 -12.74 -6.95 -13.17
N ALA A 58 -13.06 -7.68 -12.10
CA ALA A 58 -12.72 -9.10 -12.03
C ALA A 58 -13.64 -9.91 -12.98
N ALA A 59 -13.31 -11.18 -13.22
CA ALA A 59 -14.17 -12.07 -14.03
C ALA A 59 -15.57 -12.30 -13.41
N GLY A 60 -15.73 -11.98 -12.12
CA GLY A 60 -17.01 -12.00 -11.39
C GLY A 60 -17.39 -10.63 -10.86
N ARG A 61 -17.75 -10.55 -9.57
CA ARG A 61 -18.00 -9.26 -8.89
C ARG A 61 -16.71 -8.65 -8.36
N GLY A 62 -16.71 -7.34 -8.18
CA GLY A 62 -15.57 -6.61 -7.62
C GLY A 62 -14.49 -6.27 -8.65
N ARG A 63 -13.37 -5.79 -8.14
CA ARG A 63 -12.24 -5.31 -8.92
C ARG A 63 -10.93 -5.89 -8.43
N ARG A 64 -9.96 -5.95 -9.33
CA ARG A 64 -8.58 -6.38 -9.03
C ARG A 64 -7.60 -5.41 -9.67
N ILE A 65 -6.36 -5.45 -9.20
CA ILE A 65 -5.28 -4.71 -9.86
C ILE A 65 -4.98 -5.39 -11.20
N ALA A 66 -4.92 -4.59 -12.25
CA ALA A 66 -4.58 -5.01 -13.62
C ALA A 66 -3.12 -4.70 -13.94
N SER A 67 -2.60 -3.58 -13.43
CA SER A 67 -1.20 -3.19 -13.56
C SER A 67 -0.83 -2.18 -12.47
N ALA A 68 0.47 -2.05 -12.22
CA ALA A 68 0.99 -1.04 -11.32
C ALA A 68 2.34 -0.50 -11.81
N VAL A 69 2.57 0.79 -11.54
CA VAL A 69 3.81 1.52 -11.77
C VAL A 69 4.36 1.96 -10.42
N VAL A 70 5.67 1.81 -10.24
CA VAL A 70 6.39 2.21 -9.03
C VAL A 70 7.37 3.31 -9.39
N GLU A 71 7.50 4.33 -8.54
CA GLU A 71 8.53 5.36 -8.68
C GLU A 71 9.93 4.72 -8.80
N ALA A 72 10.66 5.10 -9.85
CA ALA A 72 11.93 4.51 -10.24
C ALA A 72 13.14 5.36 -9.80
N ASP A 73 12.93 6.64 -9.49
CA ASP A 73 13.97 7.52 -8.95
C ASP A 73 14.31 7.10 -7.50
N GLY A 74 15.48 6.49 -7.32
CA GLY A 74 15.98 6.01 -6.03
C GLY A 74 16.21 7.09 -4.97
N GLU A 75 16.27 8.37 -5.35
CA GLU A 75 16.29 9.49 -4.39
C GLU A 75 14.90 9.85 -3.89
N ARG A 76 13.86 9.52 -4.67
CA ARG A 76 12.45 9.73 -4.33
C ARG A 76 11.86 8.55 -3.59
N TYR A 77 12.17 7.34 -4.05
CA TYR A 77 11.70 6.10 -3.45
C TYR A 77 12.73 4.98 -3.65
N ARG A 78 13.20 4.40 -2.55
CA ARG A 78 14.07 3.23 -2.58
C ARG A 78 13.23 1.96 -2.52
N SER A 79 12.78 1.49 -3.68
CA SER A 79 12.15 0.18 -3.80
C SER A 79 13.06 -0.92 -3.20
N ARG A 80 12.43 -1.91 -2.58
CA ARG A 80 13.11 -3.10 -2.04
C ARG A 80 12.86 -4.34 -2.91
N GLY A 81 12.36 -4.15 -4.13
CA GLY A 81 11.99 -5.19 -5.08
C GLY A 81 10.48 -5.39 -5.20
N ASP A 82 10.08 -6.01 -6.31
CA ASP A 82 8.68 -6.17 -6.71
C ASP A 82 7.82 -6.86 -5.64
N GLU A 83 8.35 -7.85 -4.92
CA GLU A 83 7.62 -8.55 -3.85
C GLU A 83 7.26 -7.62 -2.70
N TYR A 84 8.19 -6.73 -2.32
CA TYR A 84 7.97 -5.74 -1.27
C TYR A 84 6.93 -4.71 -1.71
N ASP A 85 7.03 -4.22 -2.93
CA ASP A 85 6.10 -3.23 -3.47
C ASP A 85 4.70 -3.80 -3.67
N CYS A 86 4.60 -5.05 -4.14
CA CYS A 86 3.36 -5.81 -4.23
C CYS A 86 2.66 -5.87 -2.86
N LEU A 87 3.37 -6.33 -1.82
CA LEU A 87 2.84 -6.40 -0.47
C LEU A 87 2.46 -5.02 0.08
N MET A 88 3.29 -4.00 -0.16
CA MET A 88 3.06 -2.64 0.35
C MET A 88 1.78 -2.03 -0.24
N MET A 89 1.54 -2.18 -1.54
CA MET A 89 0.31 -1.68 -2.17
C MET A 89 -0.93 -2.32 -1.56
N GLU A 90 -0.95 -3.65 -1.40
CA GLU A 90 -2.08 -4.35 -0.79
C GLU A 90 -2.27 -3.92 0.68
N LEU A 91 -1.17 -3.73 1.41
CA LEU A 91 -1.22 -3.31 2.80
C LEU A 91 -1.74 -1.87 2.97
N ILE A 92 -1.38 -0.94 2.08
CA ILE A 92 -1.93 0.42 2.07
C ILE A 92 -3.43 0.37 1.81
N ILE A 93 -3.88 -0.38 0.81
CA ILE A 93 -5.31 -0.51 0.50
C ILE A 93 -6.06 -1.12 1.71
N SER A 94 -5.58 -2.24 2.22
CA SER A 94 -6.25 -3.00 3.28
C SER A 94 -6.24 -2.26 4.61
N ALA A 95 -5.07 -1.84 5.09
CA ALA A 95 -4.95 -1.26 6.43
C ALA A 95 -5.24 0.25 6.46
N ILE A 96 -4.80 1.00 5.46
CA ILE A 96 -4.89 2.46 5.49
C ILE A 96 -6.20 2.94 4.88
N VAL A 97 -6.64 2.38 3.75
CA VAL A 97 -7.87 2.82 3.09
C VAL A 97 -9.10 2.11 3.66
N LEU A 98 -9.05 0.78 3.80
CA LEU A 98 -10.17 -0.03 4.29
C LEU A 98 -10.20 -0.21 5.82
N GLY A 99 -9.11 0.12 6.53
CA GLY A 99 -9.05 0.01 7.99
C GLY A 99 -9.03 -1.43 8.50
N GLU A 100 -8.65 -2.38 7.66
CA GLU A 100 -8.57 -3.79 8.03
C GLU A 100 -7.34 -4.06 8.91
N PRO A 101 -7.39 -5.08 9.80
CA PRO A 101 -6.23 -5.46 10.60
C PRO A 101 -5.02 -5.89 9.74
N ALA A 102 -5.27 -6.59 8.63
CA ALA A 102 -4.25 -7.04 7.67
C ALA A 102 -3.06 -7.78 8.32
N ALA A 103 -3.33 -8.69 9.28
CA ALA A 103 -2.30 -9.31 10.12
C ALA A 103 -1.22 -10.05 9.31
N GLU A 104 -1.60 -10.84 8.30
CA GLU A 104 -0.65 -11.57 7.45
C GLU A 104 0.22 -10.64 6.61
N LEU A 105 -0.37 -9.60 6.01
CA LEU A 105 0.38 -8.58 5.26
C LEU A 105 1.36 -7.82 6.16
N ARG A 106 0.96 -7.53 7.40
CA ARG A 106 1.82 -6.90 8.41
C ARG A 106 2.98 -7.79 8.84
N ALA A 107 2.74 -9.10 8.97
CA ALA A 107 3.79 -10.08 9.25
C ALA A 107 4.78 -10.17 8.08
N GLY A 108 4.27 -10.29 6.85
CA GLY A 108 5.08 -10.29 5.63
C GLY A 108 5.91 -9.01 5.46
N LEU A 109 5.36 -7.84 5.81
CA LEU A 109 6.13 -6.58 5.82
C LEU A 109 7.37 -6.67 6.72
N VAL A 110 7.22 -7.23 7.93
CA VAL A 110 8.33 -7.37 8.89
C VAL A 110 9.37 -8.34 8.34
N GLU A 111 8.94 -9.48 7.80
CA GLU A 111 9.82 -10.49 7.21
C GLU A 111 10.63 -9.93 6.03
N LEU A 112 9.96 -9.29 5.06
CA LEU A 112 10.63 -8.72 3.89
C LEU A 112 11.59 -7.58 4.28
N THR A 113 11.25 -6.80 5.31
CA THR A 113 12.14 -5.74 5.82
C THR A 113 13.36 -6.32 6.55
N ALA A 114 13.17 -7.39 7.34
CA ALA A 114 14.25 -8.11 8.00
C ALA A 114 15.23 -8.69 6.97
N ARG A 115 14.69 -9.36 5.93
CA ARG A 115 15.47 -9.92 4.82
C ARG A 115 16.26 -8.85 4.07
N ALA A 116 15.64 -7.72 3.74
CA ALA A 116 16.31 -6.63 3.02
C ALA A 116 17.38 -5.90 3.85
N SER A 117 17.26 -5.88 5.18
CA SER A 117 18.20 -5.22 6.09
C SER A 117 19.30 -6.12 6.65
N GLY A 118 19.18 -7.44 6.46
CA GLY A 118 20.07 -8.44 7.06
C GLY A 118 19.92 -8.59 8.58
N LYS A 119 18.91 -7.97 9.19
CA LYS A 119 18.66 -8.00 10.64
C LYS A 119 17.61 -9.06 10.97
N LYS A 120 17.87 -9.89 11.98
CA LYS A 120 16.95 -10.96 12.41
C LYS A 120 15.87 -10.48 13.39
N ASP A 121 16.17 -9.47 14.20
CA ASP A 121 15.30 -9.01 15.29
C ASP A 121 14.89 -7.55 15.10
N LEU A 122 14.05 -7.28 14.10
CA LEU A 122 13.44 -5.96 13.94
C LEU A 122 12.14 -5.89 14.75
N PRO A 123 11.97 -4.90 15.66
CA PRO A 123 10.71 -4.71 16.37
C PRO A 123 9.58 -4.42 15.38
N SER A 124 8.58 -5.31 15.33
CA SER A 124 7.47 -5.25 14.36
C SER A 124 6.75 -3.89 14.36
N GLY A 125 6.49 -3.34 15.56
CA GLY A 125 5.88 -2.02 15.72
C GLY A 125 6.71 -0.89 15.10
N VAL A 126 8.04 -0.94 15.21
CA VAL A 126 8.93 0.06 14.61
C VAL A 126 8.92 -0.05 13.09
N VAL A 127 8.97 -1.27 12.55
CA VAL A 127 8.90 -1.48 11.09
C VAL A 127 7.58 -0.93 10.57
N GLN A 128 6.45 -1.40 11.10
CA GLN A 128 5.13 -1.00 10.61
C GLN A 128 4.91 0.51 10.75
N HIS A 129 5.22 1.10 11.91
CA HIS A 129 5.11 2.55 12.10
C HIS A 129 6.01 3.30 11.12
N SER A 130 7.26 2.87 10.92
CA SER A 130 8.23 3.59 10.07
C SER A 130 7.85 3.65 8.58
N VAL A 131 7.31 2.58 8.01
CA VAL A 131 7.01 2.50 6.56
C VAL A 131 5.52 2.68 6.26
N LEU A 132 4.66 1.90 6.91
CA LEU A 132 3.21 1.93 6.66
C LEU A 132 2.55 3.14 7.32
N GLY A 133 2.96 3.47 8.55
CA GLY A 133 2.31 4.51 9.35
C GLY A 133 1.02 4.04 10.01
N LEU A 134 0.32 4.98 10.63
CA LEU A 134 -0.96 4.73 11.31
C LEU A 134 -2.15 5.14 10.42
N ARG A 135 -3.33 4.69 10.83
CA ARG A 135 -4.63 5.19 10.38
C ARG A 135 -5.35 5.77 11.60
N SER A 136 -5.79 7.02 11.55
CA SER A 136 -6.65 7.58 12.59
C SER A 136 -8.12 7.28 12.32
N GLY A 137 -8.77 6.66 13.31
CA GLY A 137 -10.22 6.44 13.31
C GLY A 137 -10.65 5.21 12.51
N SER A 138 -11.12 4.21 13.26
CA SER A 138 -12.26 3.37 12.90
C SER A 138 -13.55 4.16 13.12
#